data_AF-A0A9E1UD52-F1
#
_entry.id   AF-A0A9E1UD52-F1
#
_cell.length_a   1.000
_cell.length_b   1.000
_cell.length_c   1.000
_cell.angle_alpha   90.00
_cell.angle_beta   90.00
_cell.angle_gamma   90.00
#
_symmetry.space_group_name_H-M   'P 1'
#
loop_
_entity.id
_entity.type
_entity.pdbx_description
1 polymer ?
#
loop_
_entity_poly.entity_id
_entity_poly.type
_entity_poly.pdbx_seq_one_letter_code
_entity_poly.pdbx_strand_id
1 'polypeptide(L)'
;MYNAYPKTGKCIPHNGNEILTICFNKMVVVGRLMDAVRALMMVAVMSLASLSGCFGEDEGPGGVEAGDLKVSPGYLPGGEWTTIELSADTDMSVFIPYFIQDPGSLRAQNGTVLDIEKGRTVNVKILFPPRNPDVVLLVGDYGRENWPIRAADESWMDWMNDSSSGSSVMASPNEDPGGEWVWIIPANSTGGGVEIKHLTTLRDQRSDLGEENGVGASGGWLNGRDVYEWVDFITDETPDPLDLADGAKGYLDRWIGNGNPAYEDAITYFEGVMIGYGLDVQVHRFQTGTLWAVNICGYKAGSVYPDEWLVFGAHFDIAPPA
;
A
#
# COMPACT_ATOMS: atom_id res chain seq x y z
N MET A 1 -53.83 51.82 8.90
CA MET A 1 -53.29 52.99 8.18
C MET A 1 -53.46 52.75 6.70
N TYR A 2 -54.09 53.72 6.03
CA TYR A 2 -54.35 53.88 4.59
C TYR A 2 -55.23 52.87 3.83
N ASN A 3 -56.41 53.39 3.48
CA ASN A 3 -57.47 52.92 2.59
C ASN A 3 -57.05 52.86 1.11
N ALA A 4 -57.68 51.98 0.31
CA ALA A 4 -58.63 52.37 -0.75
C ALA A 4 -59.23 51.16 -1.52
N TYR A 5 -60.56 51.02 -1.47
CA TYR A 5 -61.42 50.20 -2.36
C TYR A 5 -61.79 51.00 -3.66
N PRO A 6 -62.75 50.59 -4.53
CA PRO A 6 -62.75 49.58 -5.61
C PRO A 6 -63.27 50.19 -6.95
N LYS A 7 -63.65 49.37 -7.96
CA LYS A 7 -64.78 49.58 -8.92
C LYS A 7 -64.85 48.43 -9.94
N THR A 8 -65.51 47.31 -9.63
CA THR A 8 -66.89 46.94 -10.01
C THR A 8 -67.22 46.97 -11.52
N GLY A 9 -67.58 45.79 -12.04
CA GLY A 9 -68.85 45.65 -12.76
C GLY A 9 -68.80 44.98 -14.13
N LYS A 10 -69.08 43.67 -14.18
CA LYS A 10 -70.27 43.12 -14.86
C LYS A 10 -70.32 41.59 -14.76
N CYS A 11 -71.44 41.12 -14.22
CA CYS A 11 -71.83 39.72 -14.14
C CYS A 11 -72.16 39.16 -15.54
N ILE A 12 -71.75 37.92 -15.80
CA ILE A 12 -72.14 37.12 -16.97
C ILE A 12 -73.51 36.50 -16.66
N PRO A 13 -74.55 36.67 -17.49
CA PRO A 13 -75.80 35.94 -17.32
C PRO A 13 -75.69 34.53 -17.90
N HIS A 14 -76.08 33.56 -17.07
CA HIS A 14 -76.34 32.18 -17.42
C HIS A 14 -77.79 32.04 -17.90
N ASN A 15 -77.99 31.52 -19.10
CA ASN A 15 -79.24 30.89 -19.57
C ASN A 15 -78.75 29.79 -20.54
N GLY A 16 -78.90 28.50 -20.23
CA GLY A 16 -80.20 27.85 -20.16
C GLY A 16 -80.62 27.46 -21.57
N ASN A 17 -80.12 26.30 -22.04
CA ASN A 17 -80.51 25.54 -23.24
C ASN A 17 -80.95 26.32 -24.48
N GLU A 18 -80.02 26.54 -25.42
CA GLU A 18 -80.31 26.46 -26.86
C GLU A 18 -78.99 26.35 -27.66
N ILE A 19 -78.95 25.36 -28.56
CA ILE A 19 -77.82 25.06 -29.45
C ILE A 19 -77.89 26.05 -30.61
N LEU A 20 -76.99 27.04 -30.64
CA LEU A 20 -76.74 27.86 -31.83
C LEU A 20 -75.56 27.28 -32.59
N THR A 21 -75.88 26.42 -33.54
CA THR A 21 -74.99 25.92 -34.59
C THR A 21 -74.47 27.10 -35.41
N ILE A 22 -73.20 27.46 -35.23
CA ILE A 22 -72.46 28.31 -36.17
C ILE A 22 -71.57 27.40 -37.01
N CYS A 23 -72.00 27.11 -38.24
CA CYS A 23 -71.19 26.42 -39.23
C CYS A 23 -70.17 27.39 -39.83
N PHE A 24 -68.88 27.13 -39.63
CA PHE A 24 -67.81 27.64 -40.49
C PHE A 24 -66.89 26.47 -40.92
N ASN A 25 -66.85 26.27 -42.23
CA ASN A 25 -65.84 25.58 -43.05
C ASN A 25 -64.95 24.49 -42.42
N LYS A 26 -65.13 23.26 -42.95
CA LYS A 26 -64.11 22.26 -43.31
C LYS A 26 -62.70 22.44 -42.72
N MET A 27 -62.38 21.70 -41.65
CA MET A 27 -61.12 20.96 -41.54
C MET A 27 -61.24 19.86 -40.47
N VAL A 28 -60.84 18.65 -40.84
CA VAL A 28 -60.83 17.44 -40.01
C VAL A 28 -59.36 17.15 -39.66
N VAL A 29 -59.10 16.90 -38.36
CA VAL A 29 -57.88 16.30 -37.73
C VAL A 29 -56.68 17.27 -37.67
N VAL A 30 -56.03 17.57 -36.53
CA VAL A 30 -55.25 16.72 -35.61
C VAL A 30 -55.23 17.40 -34.23
N GLY A 31 -55.78 16.81 -33.17
CA GLY A 31 -55.84 17.46 -31.85
C GLY A 31 -55.86 16.55 -30.63
N ARG A 32 -55.53 15.26 -30.78
CA ARG A 32 -55.44 14.33 -29.63
C ARG A 32 -54.04 13.76 -29.37
N LEU A 33 -53.13 13.85 -30.33
CA LEU A 33 -51.77 13.31 -30.16
C LEU A 33 -50.83 14.29 -29.42
N MET A 34 -51.06 15.60 -29.56
CA MET A 34 -50.15 16.64 -29.06
C MET A 34 -50.22 16.80 -27.52
N ASP A 35 -51.36 16.50 -26.90
CA ASP A 35 -51.53 16.58 -25.45
C ASP A 35 -50.94 15.37 -24.73
N ALA A 36 -51.03 14.18 -25.32
CA ALA A 36 -50.41 12.98 -24.77
C ALA A 36 -48.88 13.06 -24.81
N VAL A 37 -48.29 13.60 -25.88
CA VAL A 37 -46.84 13.80 -26.00
C VAL A 37 -46.34 14.85 -25.01
N ARG A 38 -47.10 15.94 -24.79
CA ARG A 38 -46.77 16.96 -23.77
C ARG A 38 -46.89 16.41 -22.35
N ALA A 39 -47.91 15.60 -22.07
CA ALA A 39 -48.06 14.94 -20.77
C ALA A 39 -46.93 13.93 -20.53
N LEU A 40 -46.55 13.15 -21.54
CA LEU A 40 -45.43 12.21 -21.44
C LEU A 40 -44.09 12.93 -21.21
N MET A 41 -43.85 14.05 -21.89
CA MET A 41 -42.67 14.90 -21.69
C MET A 41 -42.61 15.47 -20.26
N MET A 42 -43.73 15.97 -19.72
CA MET A 42 -43.80 16.46 -18.35
C MET A 42 -43.50 15.36 -17.34
N VAL A 43 -44.09 14.17 -17.52
CA VAL A 43 -43.83 13.00 -16.66
C VAL A 43 -42.38 12.53 -16.77
N ALA A 44 -41.79 12.55 -17.98
CA ALA A 44 -40.38 12.22 -18.17
C ALA A 44 -39.46 13.22 -17.47
N VAL A 45 -39.72 14.53 -17.59
CA VAL A 45 -38.94 15.58 -16.89
C VAL A 45 -39.07 15.47 -15.38
N MET A 46 -40.26 15.20 -14.85
CA MET A 46 -40.47 14.99 -13.41
C MET A 46 -39.82 13.70 -12.90
N SER A 47 -39.82 12.62 -13.69
CA SER A 47 -39.14 11.36 -13.36
C SER A 47 -37.62 11.49 -13.40
N LEU A 48 -37.09 12.27 -14.36
CA LEU A 48 -35.65 12.56 -14.48
C LEU A 48 -35.15 13.43 -13.32
N ALA A 49 -35.97 14.34 -12.79
CA ALA A 49 -35.62 15.16 -11.62
C ALA A 49 -35.49 14.33 -10.32
N SER A 50 -36.21 13.22 -10.19
CA SER A 50 -36.02 12.27 -9.09
C SER A 50 -34.81 11.33 -9.28
N LEU A 51 -34.32 11.16 -10.52
CA LEU A 51 -33.11 10.39 -10.81
C LEU A 51 -31.82 11.21 -10.61
N SER A 52 -31.89 12.55 -10.64
CA SER A 52 -30.77 13.44 -10.32
C SER A 52 -30.60 13.74 -8.83
N GLY A 53 -31.42 13.14 -7.95
CA GLY A 53 -31.44 13.44 -6.51
C GLY A 53 -31.01 12.29 -5.58
N CYS A 54 -30.40 11.23 -6.12
CA CYS A 54 -29.89 10.09 -5.34
C CYS A 54 -28.60 9.51 -5.95
N PHE A 55 -27.66 10.39 -6.27
CA PHE A 55 -26.22 10.13 -6.17
C PHE A 55 -25.73 11.18 -5.19
N GLY A 56 -25.32 10.75 -4.00
CA GLY A 56 -24.76 11.63 -2.99
C GLY A 56 -23.44 12.18 -3.49
N GLU A 57 -23.48 13.33 -4.14
CA GLU A 57 -22.39 14.30 -4.08
C GLU A 57 -22.39 14.84 -2.64
N ASP A 58 -21.37 14.43 -1.89
CA ASP A 58 -20.94 15.17 -0.71
C ASP A 58 -19.43 15.40 -0.82
N GLU A 59 -18.99 15.96 -1.96
CA GLU A 59 -17.68 16.61 -2.07
C GLU A 59 -17.86 17.94 -2.80
N GLY A 60 -17.38 19.00 -2.14
CA GLY A 60 -17.54 20.37 -2.60
C GLY A 60 -16.87 20.65 -3.95
N PRO A 61 -17.17 21.82 -4.55
CA PRO A 61 -16.56 22.20 -5.82
C PRO A 61 -15.04 22.45 -5.61
N GLY A 62 -14.19 21.48 -5.99
CA GLY A 62 -12.73 21.66 -6.12
C GLY A 62 -11.82 20.86 -5.17
N GLY A 63 -12.21 19.66 -4.74
CA GLY A 63 -11.32 18.75 -4.00
C GLY A 63 -10.28 18.05 -4.88
N VAL A 64 -9.22 17.52 -4.25
CA VAL A 64 -8.20 16.70 -4.93
C VAL A 64 -8.77 15.30 -5.20
N GLU A 65 -8.64 14.77 -6.42
CA GLU A 65 -9.09 13.42 -6.76
C GLU A 65 -7.92 12.42 -6.81
N ALA A 66 -8.16 11.14 -6.48
CA ALA A 66 -7.16 10.08 -6.66
C ALA A 66 -6.65 9.96 -8.13
N GLY A 67 -7.48 10.37 -9.09
CA GLY A 67 -7.15 10.40 -10.51
C GLY A 67 -6.06 11.40 -10.88
N ASP A 68 -5.90 12.48 -10.12
CA ASP A 68 -4.95 13.58 -10.41
C ASP A 68 -3.49 13.18 -10.14
N LEU A 69 -3.26 12.16 -9.31
CA LEU A 69 -1.95 11.58 -9.10
C LEU A 69 -1.61 10.56 -10.20
N LYS A 70 -0.58 10.82 -10.98
CA LYS A 70 -0.01 9.88 -11.95
C LYS A 70 1.23 9.21 -11.35
N VAL A 71 1.31 7.90 -11.55
CA VAL A 71 2.41 7.05 -11.09
C VAL A 71 3.01 6.36 -12.30
N SER A 72 4.32 6.48 -12.45
CA SER A 72 5.08 5.87 -13.55
C SER A 72 6.32 5.15 -12.99
N PRO A 73 6.76 4.02 -13.57
CA PRO A 73 6.10 3.26 -14.62
C PRO A 73 4.81 2.58 -14.11
N GLY A 74 3.91 2.22 -15.03
CA GLY A 74 2.68 1.49 -14.66
C GLY A 74 2.94 0.06 -14.17
N TYR A 75 4.14 -0.48 -14.44
CA TYR A 75 4.61 -1.74 -13.88
C TYR A 75 5.39 -1.48 -12.59
N LEU A 76 4.87 -1.96 -11.46
CA LEU A 76 5.50 -1.77 -10.15
C LEU A 76 6.09 -3.10 -9.66
N PRO A 77 7.42 -3.28 -9.64
CA PRO A 77 8.03 -4.50 -9.13
C PRO A 77 7.84 -4.61 -7.61
N GLY A 78 7.37 -5.76 -7.16
CA GLY A 78 7.13 -6.08 -5.75
C GLY A 78 8.35 -6.73 -5.11
N GLY A 79 8.66 -6.37 -3.87
CA GLY A 79 9.79 -6.96 -3.14
C GLY A 79 11.17 -6.54 -3.62
N GLU A 80 11.28 -5.53 -4.48
CA GLU A 80 12.54 -4.96 -4.96
C GLU A 80 12.54 -3.42 -4.83
N TRP A 81 13.73 -2.85 -4.61
CA TRP A 81 13.90 -1.41 -4.63
C TRP A 81 13.79 -0.87 -6.04
N THR A 82 12.75 -0.07 -6.29
CA THR A 82 12.51 0.57 -7.58
C THR A 82 12.38 2.08 -7.42
N THR A 83 12.55 2.81 -8.51
CA THR A 83 12.26 4.25 -8.54
C THR A 83 10.98 4.46 -9.31
N ILE A 84 9.99 5.05 -8.64
CA ILE A 84 8.76 5.52 -9.27
C ILE A 84 8.80 7.03 -9.43
N GLU A 85 8.05 7.51 -10.40
CA GLU A 85 7.81 8.91 -10.68
C GLU A 85 6.37 9.25 -10.29
N LEU A 86 6.20 10.23 -9.41
CA LEU A 86 4.91 10.77 -9.00
C LEU A 86 4.72 12.14 -9.63
N SER A 87 3.61 12.34 -10.35
CA SER A 87 3.25 13.61 -10.98
C SER A 87 1.82 13.98 -10.64
N ALA A 88 1.54 15.26 -10.37
CA ALA A 88 0.23 15.73 -9.95
C ALA A 88 -0.39 16.72 -10.95
N ASP A 89 -1.66 16.53 -11.31
CA ASP A 89 -2.43 17.43 -12.19
C ASP A 89 -2.98 18.67 -11.44
N THR A 90 -3.00 18.59 -10.11
CA THR A 90 -3.45 19.61 -9.13
C THR A 90 -2.47 19.67 -7.96
N ASP A 91 -2.47 20.75 -7.17
CA ASP A 91 -1.64 20.83 -5.95
C ASP A 91 -2.18 19.83 -4.92
N MET A 92 -1.35 18.90 -4.46
CA MET A 92 -1.78 17.86 -3.51
C MET A 92 -0.66 17.40 -2.58
N SER A 93 -1.04 16.76 -1.47
CA SER A 93 -0.13 15.96 -0.65
C SER A 93 -0.38 14.48 -0.89
N VAL A 94 0.69 13.69 -0.91
CA VAL A 94 0.63 12.24 -1.10
C VAL A 94 1.31 11.54 0.07
N PHE A 95 0.55 10.74 0.80
CA PHE A 95 1.09 9.86 1.83
C PHE A 95 1.42 8.48 1.26
N ILE A 96 2.65 8.07 1.49
CA ILE A 96 3.22 6.81 1.01
C ILE A 96 3.45 5.92 2.24
N PRO A 97 2.62 4.90 2.49
CA PRO A 97 2.75 4.01 3.66
C PRO A 97 3.70 2.82 3.42
N TYR A 98 4.83 3.06 2.76
CA TYR A 98 5.79 2.01 2.36
C TYR A 98 7.23 2.42 2.66
N PHE A 99 8.13 1.43 2.63
CA PHE A 99 9.55 1.70 2.76
C PHE A 99 10.04 2.52 1.57
N ILE A 100 10.65 3.66 1.88
CA ILE A 100 11.23 4.57 0.90
C ILE A 100 12.65 4.93 1.34
N GLN A 101 13.52 5.24 0.37
CA GLN A 101 14.84 5.79 0.65
C GLN A 101 14.78 7.31 0.57
N ASP A 102 15.10 7.98 1.67
CA ASP A 102 15.24 9.43 1.72
C ASP A 102 16.45 9.87 0.84
N PRO A 103 16.28 10.84 -0.07
CA PRO A 103 17.32 11.22 -1.02
C PRO A 103 18.51 11.93 -0.38
N GLY A 104 18.32 12.57 0.77
CA GLY A 104 19.36 13.31 1.46
C GLY A 104 20.24 12.42 2.34
N SER A 105 19.63 11.77 3.34
CA SER A 105 20.31 10.89 4.29
C SER A 105 20.67 9.51 3.70
N LEU A 106 20.03 9.14 2.58
CA LEU A 106 20.10 7.80 1.96
C LEU A 106 19.61 6.66 2.86
N ARG A 107 18.88 6.98 3.94
CA ARG A 107 18.31 5.99 4.86
C ARG A 107 16.94 5.53 4.39
N ALA A 108 16.61 4.30 4.74
CA ALA A 108 15.27 3.78 4.57
C ALA A 108 14.39 4.26 5.73
N GLN A 109 13.19 4.74 5.42
CA GLN A 109 12.19 5.14 6.41
C GLN A 109 10.84 4.47 6.11
N ASN A 110 10.03 4.30 7.16
CA ASN A 110 8.72 3.67 7.05
C ASN A 110 7.63 4.72 6.73
N GLY A 111 7.56 5.05 5.44
CA GLY A 111 6.62 6.00 4.88
C GLY A 111 7.07 7.45 4.92
N THR A 112 6.35 8.28 4.17
CA THR A 112 6.57 9.73 4.05
C THR A 112 5.31 10.44 3.54
N VAL A 113 5.27 11.76 3.66
CA VAL A 113 4.30 12.64 2.98
C VAL A 113 5.07 13.54 2.03
N LEU A 114 4.60 13.65 0.78
CA LEU A 114 5.19 14.51 -0.24
C LEU A 114 4.16 15.54 -0.70
N ASP A 115 4.51 16.82 -0.61
CA ASP A 115 3.73 17.91 -1.18
C ASP A 115 4.16 18.14 -2.64
N ILE A 116 3.24 17.92 -3.58
CA ILE A 116 3.49 17.98 -5.01
C ILE A 116 2.65 19.12 -5.62
N GLU A 117 3.32 20.15 -6.12
CA GLU A 117 2.64 21.22 -6.88
C GLU A 117 2.20 20.70 -8.26
N LYS A 118 1.16 21.30 -8.82
CA LYS A 118 0.64 21.01 -10.15
C LYS A 118 1.74 21.06 -11.22
N GLY A 119 1.84 19.98 -11.99
CA GLY A 119 2.81 19.83 -13.08
C GLY A 119 4.25 19.57 -12.59
N ARG A 120 4.47 19.40 -11.28
CA ARG A 120 5.74 18.91 -10.74
C ARG A 120 5.76 17.39 -10.75
N THR A 121 6.99 16.91 -10.65
CA THR A 121 7.31 15.50 -10.67
C THR A 121 8.34 15.21 -9.59
N VAL A 122 8.12 14.14 -8.82
CA VAL A 122 9.02 13.69 -7.76
C VAL A 122 9.38 12.23 -8.00
N ASN A 123 10.68 11.93 -7.95
CA ASN A 123 11.18 10.57 -8.03
C ASN A 123 11.31 9.97 -6.63
N VAL A 124 10.70 8.81 -6.42
CA VAL A 124 10.68 8.12 -5.13
C VAL A 124 11.30 6.74 -5.28
N LYS A 125 12.39 6.51 -4.57
CA LYS A 125 12.95 5.16 -4.44
C LYS A 125 12.21 4.42 -3.33
N ILE A 126 11.49 3.38 -3.70
CA ILE A 126 10.47 2.70 -2.89
C ILE A 126 10.64 1.18 -2.95
N LEU A 127 10.27 0.51 -1.87
CA LEU A 127 10.20 -0.95 -1.76
C LEU A 127 8.75 -1.36 -1.50
N PHE A 128 8.09 -1.87 -2.54
CA PHE A 128 6.72 -2.36 -2.46
C PHE A 128 6.63 -3.75 -1.81
N PRO A 129 5.47 -4.10 -1.22
CA PRO A 129 5.30 -5.38 -0.56
C PRO A 129 5.54 -6.55 -1.53
N PRO A 130 6.30 -7.58 -1.11
CA PRO A 130 6.63 -8.72 -1.97
C PRO A 130 5.47 -9.69 -2.23
N ARG A 131 4.49 -9.74 -1.31
CA ARG A 131 3.43 -10.78 -1.27
C ARG A 131 2.04 -10.23 -1.58
N ASN A 132 1.79 -8.98 -1.23
CA ASN A 132 0.49 -8.34 -1.46
C ASN A 132 0.57 -7.56 -2.78
N PRO A 133 -0.21 -7.92 -3.82
CA PRO A 133 -0.22 -7.19 -5.07
C PRO A 133 -0.87 -5.81 -4.95
N ASP A 134 -1.69 -5.57 -3.92
CA ASP A 134 -2.40 -4.32 -3.75
C ASP A 134 -1.54 -3.28 -3.05
N VAL A 135 -1.36 -2.14 -3.74
CA VAL A 135 -0.59 -0.99 -3.27
C VAL A 135 -1.53 0.20 -3.12
N VAL A 136 -1.39 0.94 -2.02
CA VAL A 136 -2.25 2.06 -1.64
C VAL A 136 -1.40 3.27 -1.33
N LEU A 137 -1.65 4.37 -2.02
CA LEU A 137 -1.19 5.71 -1.64
C LEU A 137 -2.42 6.53 -1.23
N LEU A 138 -2.28 7.38 -0.23
CA LEU A 138 -3.36 8.28 0.17
C LEU A 138 -3.08 9.68 -0.38
N VAL A 139 -4.13 10.32 -0.90
CA VAL A 139 -4.08 11.64 -1.50
C VAL A 139 -4.97 12.58 -0.69
N GLY A 140 -4.49 13.80 -0.48
CA GLY A 140 -5.24 14.83 0.22
C GLY A 140 -4.83 16.21 -0.22
N ASP A 141 -5.50 17.22 0.35
CA ASP A 141 -5.21 18.63 0.08
C ASP A 141 -3.74 18.96 0.34
N TYR A 142 -3.20 19.89 -0.45
CA TYR A 142 -1.81 20.33 -0.34
C TYR A 142 -1.48 20.89 1.06
N GLY A 143 -0.35 20.46 1.61
CA GLY A 143 0.13 20.82 2.96
C GLY A 143 -0.56 20.05 4.08
N ARG A 144 -1.18 18.90 3.79
CA ARG A 144 -1.87 18.08 4.79
C ARG A 144 -0.89 17.39 5.73
N GLU A 145 -1.02 17.67 7.02
CA GLU A 145 -0.14 17.12 8.06
C GLU A 145 -0.61 15.80 8.66
N ASN A 146 -1.92 15.59 8.84
CA ASN A 146 -2.50 14.45 9.54
C ASN A 146 -3.20 13.49 8.58
N TRP A 147 -3.02 12.20 8.78
CA TRP A 147 -3.47 11.15 7.86
C TRP A 147 -4.16 10.01 8.60
N PRO A 148 -5.31 9.52 8.09
CA PRO A 148 -5.89 8.28 8.58
C PRO A 148 -5.08 7.09 8.06
N ILE A 149 -4.98 6.03 8.87
CA ILE A 149 -4.39 4.76 8.47
C ILE A 149 -5.26 3.59 8.97
N ARG A 150 -5.19 2.45 8.28
CA ARG A 150 -5.84 1.21 8.72
C ARG A 150 -5.39 0.76 10.11
N ALA A 151 -6.21 -0.05 10.76
CA ALA A 151 -5.79 -0.74 11.98
C ALA A 151 -4.70 -1.78 11.67
N ALA A 152 -3.89 -2.14 12.67
CA ALA A 152 -2.75 -3.04 12.48
C ALA A 152 -3.16 -4.44 12.00
N ASP A 153 -4.33 -4.91 12.44
CA ASP A 153 -4.95 -6.20 12.15
C ASP A 153 -5.90 -6.20 10.94
N GLU A 154 -6.05 -5.06 10.27
CA GLU A 154 -6.92 -4.89 9.10
C GLU A 154 -6.11 -4.86 7.81
N SER A 155 -6.68 -5.33 6.70
CA SER A 155 -6.03 -5.20 5.39
C SER A 155 -6.31 -3.83 4.75
N TRP A 156 -5.44 -3.37 3.85
CA TRP A 156 -5.73 -2.15 3.08
C TRP A 156 -7.01 -2.27 2.24
N MET A 157 -7.32 -3.46 1.73
CA MET A 157 -8.51 -3.69 0.90
C MET A 157 -9.81 -3.57 1.71
N ASP A 158 -9.81 -4.08 2.94
CA ASP A 158 -10.97 -3.94 3.83
C ASP A 158 -11.16 -2.49 4.24
N TRP A 159 -10.06 -1.83 4.63
CA TRP A 159 -10.08 -0.43 5.06
C TRP A 159 -10.50 0.54 3.95
N MET A 160 -10.15 0.25 2.69
CA MET A 160 -10.61 1.03 1.54
C MET A 160 -12.14 0.96 1.34
N ASN A 161 -12.78 -0.14 1.75
CA ASN A 161 -14.24 -0.28 1.68
C ASN A 161 -14.94 0.37 2.88
N ASP A 162 -14.31 0.34 4.06
CA ASP A 162 -14.82 0.96 5.28
C ASP A 162 -13.68 1.58 6.11
N SER A 163 -13.48 2.88 5.93
CA SER A 163 -12.46 3.66 6.64
C SER A 163 -12.94 4.21 7.99
N SER A 164 -14.06 3.70 8.52
CA SER A 164 -14.60 4.13 9.83
C SER A 164 -13.76 3.68 11.02
N SER A 165 -12.94 2.65 10.82
CA SER A 165 -11.98 2.13 11.79
C SER A 165 -10.54 2.54 11.43
N GLY A 166 -9.62 2.42 12.38
CA GLY A 166 -8.20 2.66 12.12
C GLY A 166 -7.49 3.50 13.18
N SER A 167 -6.37 4.08 12.76
CA SER A 167 -5.51 4.94 13.56
C SER A 167 -5.16 6.21 12.78
N SER A 168 -4.33 7.07 13.36
CA SER A 168 -3.86 8.29 12.73
C SER A 168 -2.35 8.45 12.85
N VAL A 169 -1.77 9.05 11.82
CA VAL A 169 -0.37 9.44 11.79
C VAL A 169 -0.23 10.89 11.34
N MET A 170 0.92 11.49 11.62
CA MET A 170 1.25 12.83 11.14
C MET A 170 2.66 12.90 10.58
N ALA A 171 2.86 13.82 9.65
CA ALA A 171 4.17 14.20 9.19
C ALA A 171 4.94 14.92 10.31
N SER A 172 6.20 14.54 10.50
CA SER A 172 7.12 15.15 11.45
C SER A 172 8.45 15.48 10.75
N PRO A 173 9.15 16.56 11.13
CA PRO A 173 10.47 16.84 10.60
C PRO A 173 11.41 15.64 10.73
N ASN A 174 12.25 15.44 9.72
CA ASN A 174 13.26 14.40 9.72
C ASN A 174 14.41 14.79 10.65
N GLU A 175 14.76 13.91 11.58
CA GLU A 175 15.84 14.14 12.55
C GLU A 175 17.17 13.49 12.11
N ASP A 176 17.18 12.79 10.98
CA ASP A 176 18.39 12.23 10.40
C ASP A 176 19.36 13.34 9.92
N PRO A 177 20.67 13.20 10.16
CA PRO A 177 21.66 14.06 9.54
C PRO A 177 21.55 14.02 8.01
N GLY A 178 21.22 15.17 7.41
CA GLY A 178 21.03 15.31 5.97
C GLY A 178 19.66 14.83 5.45
N GLY A 179 18.71 14.49 6.33
CA GLY A 179 17.37 14.08 5.92
C GLY A 179 16.60 15.17 5.19
N GLU A 180 15.93 14.82 4.09
CA GLU A 180 15.14 15.76 3.28
C GLU A 180 13.63 15.57 3.45
N TRP A 181 13.18 14.31 3.53
CA TRP A 181 11.77 13.96 3.58
C TRP A 181 11.27 13.70 4.98
N VAL A 182 10.05 14.15 5.27
CA VAL A 182 9.41 14.06 6.59
C VAL A 182 9.23 12.61 7.04
N TRP A 183 9.26 12.41 8.36
CA TRP A 183 8.92 11.15 9.00
C TRP A 183 7.44 11.05 9.29
N ILE A 184 7.02 9.83 9.62
CA ILE A 184 5.65 9.52 10.01
C ILE A 184 5.67 9.07 11.47
N ILE A 185 4.91 9.79 12.30
CA ILE A 185 4.77 9.48 13.72
C ILE A 185 3.30 9.27 14.08
N PRO A 186 2.98 8.54 15.18
CA PRO A 186 1.62 8.43 15.65
C PRO A 186 0.98 9.80 15.94
N ALA A 187 -0.28 9.96 15.55
CA ALA A 187 -1.06 11.18 15.77
C ALA A 187 -2.36 10.88 16.53
N ASN A 188 -3.01 11.93 17.03
CA ASN A 188 -4.29 11.85 17.74
C ASN A 188 -5.49 12.28 16.88
N SER A 189 -5.27 12.65 15.62
CA SER A 189 -6.31 13.09 14.70
C SER A 189 -6.00 12.59 13.29
N THR A 190 -7.02 12.18 12.55
CA THR A 190 -6.90 11.69 11.16
C THR A 190 -6.75 12.80 10.13
N GLY A 191 -7.10 14.04 10.49
CA GLY A 191 -7.17 15.15 9.53
C GLY A 191 -8.36 15.10 8.57
N GLY A 192 -9.31 14.17 8.74
CA GLY A 192 -10.49 14.00 7.87
C GLY A 192 -10.35 12.90 6.82
N GLY A 193 -11.29 12.83 5.87
CA GLY A 193 -11.27 11.86 4.76
C GLY A 193 -10.08 12.09 3.82
N VAL A 194 -9.72 11.05 3.07
CA VAL A 194 -8.63 11.07 2.07
C VAL A 194 -9.07 10.30 0.84
N GLU A 195 -8.52 10.70 -0.30
CA GLU A 195 -8.67 9.97 -1.54
C GLU A 195 -7.67 8.83 -1.61
N ILE A 196 -8.08 7.70 -2.20
CA ILE A 196 -7.26 6.49 -2.21
C ILE A 196 -6.80 6.14 -3.62
N LYS A 197 -5.49 6.20 -3.84
CA LYS A 197 -4.85 5.73 -5.06
C LYS A 197 -4.47 4.27 -4.91
N HIS A 198 -5.29 3.40 -5.49
CA HIS A 198 -5.00 1.97 -5.61
C HIS A 198 -4.15 1.67 -6.85
N LEU A 199 -3.11 0.88 -6.65
CA LEU A 199 -2.15 0.44 -7.65
C LEU A 199 -1.91 -1.06 -7.48
N THR A 200 -1.31 -1.69 -8.49
CA THR A 200 -0.95 -3.11 -8.44
C THR A 200 0.55 -3.29 -8.61
N THR A 201 1.13 -4.12 -7.76
CA THR A 201 2.52 -4.58 -7.86
C THR A 201 2.57 -6.04 -8.29
N LEU A 202 3.62 -6.39 -9.03
CA LEU A 202 3.91 -7.77 -9.41
C LEU A 202 5.35 -8.10 -9.00
N ARG A 203 5.52 -9.22 -8.32
CA ARG A 203 6.85 -9.72 -7.98
C ARG A 203 7.45 -10.43 -9.19
N ASP A 204 8.71 -10.13 -9.48
CA ASP A 204 9.47 -10.91 -10.44
C ASP A 204 9.69 -12.34 -9.94
N GLN A 205 9.72 -13.27 -10.88
CA GLN A 205 9.80 -14.70 -10.61
C GLN A 205 10.85 -15.34 -11.50
N ARG A 206 11.60 -16.29 -10.93
CA ARG A 206 12.56 -17.11 -11.66
C ARG A 206 11.84 -18.02 -12.65
N SER A 207 12.32 -18.07 -13.89
CA SER A 207 11.72 -18.89 -14.96
C SER A 207 12.05 -20.38 -14.86
N ASP A 208 13.05 -20.76 -14.06
CA ASP A 208 13.50 -22.14 -13.88
C ASP A 208 12.77 -22.90 -12.77
N LEU A 209 11.82 -22.26 -12.07
CA LEU A 209 11.08 -22.84 -10.95
C LEU A 209 9.58 -22.96 -11.26
N GLY A 210 9.00 -24.09 -10.84
CA GLY A 210 7.56 -24.31 -10.81
C GLY A 210 6.91 -23.84 -9.51
N GLU A 211 5.56 -23.86 -9.46
CA GLU A 211 4.79 -23.53 -8.25
C GLU A 211 5.15 -24.42 -7.08
N GLU A 212 5.37 -25.73 -7.33
CA GLU A 212 5.78 -26.71 -6.33
C GLU A 212 7.13 -26.39 -5.68
N ASN A 213 7.95 -25.60 -6.35
CA ASN A 213 9.28 -25.18 -5.88
C ASN A 213 9.28 -23.75 -5.30
N GLY A 214 8.09 -23.16 -5.07
CA GLY A 214 7.95 -21.87 -4.41
C GLY A 214 8.30 -20.68 -5.31
N VAL A 215 8.04 -20.76 -6.63
CA VAL A 215 8.35 -19.71 -7.61
C VAL A 215 7.86 -18.30 -7.21
N GLY A 216 6.73 -18.20 -6.51
CA GLY A 216 6.18 -16.92 -6.03
C GLY A 216 7.05 -16.17 -5.00
N ALA A 217 8.08 -16.82 -4.45
CA ALA A 217 9.03 -16.23 -3.50
C ALA A 217 10.46 -16.15 -4.06
N SER A 218 10.65 -16.31 -5.37
CA SER A 218 11.96 -16.57 -5.98
C SER A 218 12.69 -15.37 -6.58
N GLY A 219 12.08 -14.18 -6.56
CA GLY A 219 12.66 -12.97 -7.13
C GLY A 219 12.53 -11.75 -6.23
N GLY A 220 13.17 -10.67 -6.68
CA GLY A 220 13.30 -9.40 -5.97
C GLY A 220 14.40 -9.40 -4.92
N TRP A 221 14.56 -8.26 -4.25
CA TRP A 221 15.50 -8.07 -3.14
C TRP A 221 15.11 -8.88 -1.91
N LEU A 222 13.81 -9.00 -1.62
CA LEU A 222 13.27 -9.92 -0.62
C LEU A 222 13.02 -11.28 -1.27
N ASN A 223 14.01 -12.17 -1.22
CA ASN A 223 13.95 -13.47 -1.88
C ASN A 223 13.85 -14.63 -0.85
N GLY A 224 12.69 -15.28 -0.79
CA GLY A 224 12.48 -16.43 0.10
C GLY A 224 13.11 -17.72 -0.45
N ARG A 225 13.35 -17.79 -1.77
CA ARG A 225 14.02 -18.94 -2.39
C ARG A 225 15.47 -19.05 -1.96
N ASP A 226 16.19 -17.94 -1.85
CA ASP A 226 17.58 -17.98 -1.39
C ASP A 226 17.68 -18.55 0.02
N VAL A 227 16.74 -18.18 0.91
CA VAL A 227 16.64 -18.76 2.26
C VAL A 227 16.36 -20.26 2.20
N TYR A 228 15.44 -20.69 1.33
CA TYR A 228 15.18 -22.11 1.12
C TYR A 228 16.43 -22.85 0.66
N GLU A 229 17.16 -22.32 -0.33
CA GLU A 229 18.38 -22.94 -0.87
C GLU A 229 19.49 -23.05 0.19
N TRP A 230 19.60 -22.07 1.08
CA TRP A 230 20.47 -22.16 2.26
C TRP A 230 20.06 -23.30 3.19
N VAL A 231 18.77 -23.44 3.50
CA VAL A 231 18.27 -24.52 4.37
C VAL A 231 18.47 -25.88 3.71
N ASP A 232 18.11 -26.00 2.43
CA ASP A 232 18.27 -27.22 1.61
C ASP A 232 19.73 -27.69 1.62
N PHE A 233 20.67 -26.77 1.38
CA PHE A 233 22.11 -27.05 1.40
C PHE A 233 22.62 -27.54 2.76
N ILE A 234 22.31 -26.84 3.87
CA ILE A 234 22.80 -27.25 5.19
C ILE A 234 22.16 -28.56 5.70
N THR A 235 21.11 -29.03 5.01
CA THR A 235 20.43 -30.31 5.27
C THR A 235 20.66 -31.36 4.18
N ASP A 236 21.60 -31.15 3.25
CA ASP A 236 21.85 -32.10 2.16
C ASP A 236 22.45 -33.43 2.66
N GLU A 237 21.68 -34.51 2.55
CA GLU A 237 22.06 -35.89 2.93
C GLU A 237 22.88 -36.64 1.88
N THR A 238 23.23 -35.98 0.76
CA THR A 238 24.08 -36.60 -0.27
C THR A 238 25.44 -36.96 0.32
N PRO A 239 25.90 -38.22 0.21
CA PRO A 239 27.21 -38.62 0.72
C PRO A 239 28.37 -37.86 0.05
N ASP A 240 29.29 -37.34 0.86
CA ASP A 240 30.56 -36.76 0.43
C ASP A 240 31.74 -37.54 1.04
N PRO A 241 32.45 -38.38 0.26
CA PRO A 241 33.62 -39.11 0.74
C PRO A 241 34.82 -38.24 1.14
N LEU A 242 34.83 -36.95 0.81
CA LEU A 242 35.87 -36.00 1.18
C LEU A 242 35.56 -35.27 2.48
N ASP A 243 34.31 -35.28 2.93
CA ASP A 243 33.91 -34.82 4.25
C ASP A 243 34.28 -35.90 5.29
N LEU A 244 35.24 -35.59 6.16
CA LEU A 244 35.70 -36.49 7.21
C LEU A 244 34.98 -36.27 8.55
N ALA A 245 34.07 -35.30 8.62
CA ALA A 245 33.37 -34.88 9.81
C ALA A 245 32.06 -35.65 9.98
N ASP A 246 31.19 -35.62 8.97
CA ASP A 246 29.92 -36.37 8.95
C ASP A 246 29.66 -37.14 7.63
N GLY A 247 30.49 -36.92 6.61
CA GLY A 247 30.41 -37.64 5.34
C GLY A 247 29.22 -37.24 4.47
N ALA A 248 28.61 -36.08 4.72
CA ALA A 248 27.55 -35.50 3.91
C ALA A 248 28.03 -34.20 3.23
N LYS A 249 27.25 -33.72 2.25
CA LYS A 249 27.48 -32.38 1.68
C LYS A 249 26.95 -31.25 2.57
N GLY A 250 25.91 -31.54 3.34
CA GLY A 250 25.35 -30.63 4.34
C GLY A 250 26.12 -30.68 5.66
N TYR A 251 25.52 -30.12 6.71
CA TYR A 251 26.12 -30.07 8.04
C TYR A 251 25.26 -30.86 9.04
N LEU A 252 25.14 -32.17 8.84
CA LEU A 252 24.08 -33.00 9.42
C LEU A 252 24.33 -33.43 10.86
N ASP A 253 25.57 -33.43 11.33
CA ASP A 253 25.91 -33.81 12.70
C ASP A 253 26.40 -32.62 13.55
N ARG A 254 25.92 -31.39 13.28
CA ARG A 254 26.31 -30.15 13.98
C ARG A 254 25.75 -29.98 15.40
N TRP A 255 25.55 -31.07 16.15
CA TRP A 255 25.07 -31.04 17.52
C TRP A 255 26.20 -30.68 18.51
N ILE A 256 25.82 -30.01 19.61
CA ILE A 256 26.75 -29.56 20.65
C ILE A 256 27.31 -30.77 21.43
N GLY A 257 28.63 -31.00 21.38
CA GLY A 257 29.26 -32.13 22.06
C GLY A 257 30.78 -32.07 22.12
N ASN A 258 31.37 -32.69 23.16
CA ASN A 258 32.81 -32.69 23.34
C ASN A 258 33.52 -33.44 22.19
N GLY A 259 34.31 -32.71 21.41
CA GLY A 259 35.11 -33.28 20.33
C GLY A 259 34.32 -33.71 19.09
N ASN A 260 33.15 -33.13 18.84
CA ASN A 260 32.37 -33.36 17.62
C ASN A 260 33.02 -32.63 16.42
N PRO A 261 33.64 -33.36 15.46
CA PRO A 261 34.28 -32.73 14.31
C PRO A 261 33.29 -32.01 13.39
N ALA A 262 32.06 -32.53 13.26
CA ALA A 262 31.01 -31.94 12.41
C ALA A 262 30.52 -30.60 12.96
N TYR A 263 30.51 -30.43 14.28
CA TYR A 263 30.19 -29.13 14.90
C TYR A 263 31.31 -28.11 14.64
N GLU A 264 32.59 -28.49 14.70
CA GLU A 264 33.73 -27.62 14.35
C GLU A 264 33.77 -27.26 12.86
N ASP A 265 33.42 -28.20 11.99
CA ASP A 265 33.33 -27.96 10.55
C ASP A 265 32.22 -26.95 10.23
N ALA A 266 31.03 -27.14 10.82
CA ALA A 266 29.92 -26.18 10.72
C ALA A 266 30.32 -24.78 11.23
N ILE A 267 31.06 -24.69 12.34
CA ILE A 267 31.55 -23.40 12.86
C ILE A 267 32.43 -22.70 11.82
N THR A 268 33.38 -23.43 11.24
CA THR A 268 34.31 -22.90 10.23
C THR A 268 33.56 -22.43 8.99
N TYR A 269 32.55 -23.18 8.56
CA TYR A 269 31.71 -22.80 7.43
C TYR A 269 30.92 -21.51 7.69
N PHE A 270 30.16 -21.44 8.78
CA PHE A 270 29.34 -20.26 9.09
C PHE A 270 30.18 -19.01 9.39
N GLU A 271 31.35 -19.17 10.02
CA GLU A 271 32.34 -18.11 10.12
C GLU A 271 32.73 -17.58 8.73
N GLY A 272 33.10 -18.47 7.81
CA GLY A 272 33.45 -18.13 6.44
C GLY A 272 32.32 -17.42 5.68
N VAL A 273 31.08 -17.85 5.85
CA VAL A 273 29.89 -17.20 5.26
C VAL A 273 29.75 -15.76 5.77
N MET A 274 29.86 -15.54 7.08
CA MET A 274 29.77 -14.20 7.66
C MET A 274 30.93 -13.29 7.24
N ILE A 275 32.15 -13.83 7.12
CA ILE A 275 33.31 -13.12 6.55
C ILE A 275 33.03 -12.76 5.08
N GLY A 276 32.43 -13.67 4.32
CA GLY A 276 32.03 -13.45 2.93
C GLY A 276 31.05 -12.28 2.76
N TYR A 277 30.20 -12.03 3.77
CA TYR A 277 29.32 -10.86 3.82
C TYR A 277 30.02 -9.56 4.27
N GLY A 278 31.33 -9.61 4.53
CA GLY A 278 32.12 -8.46 4.97
C GLY A 278 31.86 -8.05 6.42
N LEU A 279 31.43 -8.99 7.27
CA LEU A 279 31.27 -8.77 8.70
C LEU A 279 32.63 -8.94 9.41
N ASP A 280 32.83 -8.20 10.51
CA ASP A 280 33.91 -8.48 11.45
C ASP A 280 33.48 -9.66 12.33
N VAL A 281 34.01 -10.86 12.08
CA VAL A 281 33.52 -12.08 12.71
C VAL A 281 34.38 -12.46 13.91
N GLN A 282 33.73 -12.77 15.02
CA GLN A 282 34.36 -13.31 16.22
C GLN A 282 33.71 -14.64 16.61
N VAL A 283 34.55 -15.66 16.81
CA VAL A 283 34.13 -16.98 17.27
C VAL A 283 34.38 -17.10 18.76
N HIS A 284 33.31 -17.09 19.55
CA HIS A 284 33.36 -17.19 21.01
C HIS A 284 33.16 -18.63 21.45
N ARG A 285 34.15 -19.20 22.12
CA ARG A 285 34.16 -20.60 22.57
C ARG A 285 33.96 -20.66 24.09
N PHE A 286 33.02 -21.48 24.52
CA PHE A 286 32.64 -21.64 25.92
C PHE A 286 32.80 -23.10 26.34
N GLN A 287 33.34 -23.33 27.54
CA GLN A 287 33.50 -24.68 28.09
C GLN A 287 33.12 -24.71 29.57
N THR A 288 32.26 -25.65 29.94
CA THR A 288 31.92 -25.94 31.34
C THR A 288 31.76 -27.44 31.55
N GLY A 289 32.68 -28.05 32.31
CA GLY A 289 32.75 -29.50 32.44
C GLY A 289 32.94 -30.19 31.08
N THR A 290 32.01 -31.08 30.72
CA THR A 290 31.96 -31.78 29.42
C THR A 290 31.16 -31.02 28.35
N LEU A 291 30.51 -29.90 28.72
CA LEU A 291 29.76 -29.08 27.79
C LEU A 291 30.71 -28.11 27.09
N TRP A 292 30.58 -28.04 25.77
CA TRP A 292 31.37 -27.18 24.90
C TRP A 292 30.44 -26.56 23.87
N ALA A 293 30.41 -25.23 23.77
CA ALA A 293 29.49 -24.50 22.89
C ALA A 293 30.21 -23.33 22.23
N VAL A 294 29.73 -22.92 21.05
CA VAL A 294 30.31 -21.83 20.27
C VAL A 294 29.23 -20.87 19.78
N ASN A 295 29.52 -19.58 19.90
CA ASN A 295 28.76 -18.52 19.24
C ASN A 295 29.62 -17.88 18.14
N ILE A 296 29.01 -17.66 16.98
CA ILE A 296 29.64 -16.97 15.85
C ILE A 296 28.95 -15.61 15.74
N CYS A 297 29.69 -14.54 15.99
CA CYS A 297 29.17 -13.19 16.03
C CYS A 297 29.78 -12.36 14.90
N GLY A 298 28.95 -11.94 13.94
CA GLY A 298 29.34 -11.01 12.89
C GLY A 298 28.96 -9.57 13.25
N TYR A 299 29.95 -8.69 13.36
CA TYR A 299 29.78 -7.28 13.70
C TYR A 299 29.83 -6.41 12.46
N LYS A 300 28.93 -5.41 12.41
CA LYS A 300 28.95 -4.34 11.42
C LYS A 300 28.73 -3.02 12.15
N ALA A 301 29.80 -2.24 12.29
CA ALA A 301 29.73 -0.94 12.95
C ALA A 301 28.84 0.03 12.15
N GLY A 302 27.78 0.52 12.81
CA GLY A 302 26.96 1.62 12.31
C GLY A 302 27.67 2.96 12.47
N SER A 303 27.25 3.97 11.71
CA SER A 303 27.83 5.32 11.76
C SER A 303 26.97 6.37 12.48
N VAL A 304 25.76 5.99 12.92
CA VAL A 304 24.73 6.94 13.39
C VAL A 304 24.57 6.91 14.90
N TYR A 305 24.27 5.73 15.43
CA TYR A 305 24.09 5.47 16.85
C TYR A 305 25.17 4.47 17.29
N PRO A 306 26.42 4.91 17.51
CA PRO A 306 27.54 4.00 17.80
C PRO A 306 27.36 3.21 19.11
N ASP A 307 26.48 3.70 19.99
CA ASP A 307 26.17 3.08 21.28
C ASP A 307 24.89 2.22 21.24
N GLU A 308 24.24 2.10 20.08
CA GLU A 308 23.04 1.27 19.89
C GLU A 308 23.32 0.09 18.96
N TRP A 309 22.83 -1.10 19.35
CA TRP A 309 23.06 -2.33 18.62
C TRP A 309 21.74 -2.99 18.23
N LEU A 310 21.57 -3.25 16.95
CA LEU A 310 20.52 -4.12 16.43
C LEU A 310 21.09 -5.53 16.30
N VAL A 311 20.55 -6.48 17.06
CA VAL A 311 21.05 -7.86 17.11
C VAL A 311 20.03 -8.79 16.44
N PHE A 312 20.51 -9.55 15.46
CA PHE A 312 19.80 -10.67 14.87
C PHE A 312 20.54 -11.96 15.25
N GLY A 313 19.80 -13.01 15.59
CA GLY A 313 20.39 -14.28 16.00
C GLY A 313 19.50 -15.46 15.64
N ALA A 314 20.15 -16.60 15.40
CA ALA A 314 19.54 -17.91 15.24
C ALA A 314 20.47 -18.94 15.89
N HIS A 315 19.90 -20.04 16.39
CA HIS A 315 20.71 -21.20 16.75
C HIS A 315 21.08 -21.94 15.45
N PHE A 316 22.31 -22.43 15.36
CA PHE A 316 22.77 -23.19 14.20
C PHE A 316 22.96 -24.67 14.52
N ASP A 317 23.11 -25.03 15.80
CA ASP A 317 23.20 -26.40 16.27
C ASP A 317 21.87 -27.14 16.13
N ILE A 318 21.98 -28.47 16.15
CA ILE A 318 20.84 -29.39 16.11
C ILE A 318 20.85 -30.33 17.32
N ALA A 319 19.75 -31.04 17.53
CA ALA A 319 19.68 -32.07 18.54
C ALA A 319 20.65 -33.22 18.24
N PRO A 320 21.28 -33.82 19.26
CA PRO A 320 22.10 -35.01 19.08
C PRO A 320 21.24 -36.21 18.61
N PRO A 321 21.86 -37.22 17.97
CA PRO A 321 21.18 -38.47 17.62
C PRO A 321 20.51 -39.12 18.83
N ALA A 322 19.34 -39.74 18.60
CA ALA A 322 18.56 -40.45 19.61
C ALA A 322 19.13 -41.83 19.98
#